data_AF-A0A815YP53-F1
#
_entry.id   AF-A0A815YP53-F1
#
_cell.length_a   1.000
_cell.length_b   1.000
_cell.length_c   1.000
_cell.angle_alpha   90.00
_cell.angle_beta   90.00
_cell.angle_gamma   90.00
#
_symmetry.space_group_name_H-M   'P 1'
#
loop_
_entity.id
_entity.type
_entity.pdbx_description
1 polymer ?
#
loop_
_entity_poly.entity_id
_entity_poly.type
_entity_poly.pdbx_seq_one_letter_code
_entity_poly.pdbx_strand_id
1 'polypeptide(L)'
;MPTVFYENLVAINDIDSRSCISGANSYSNGRHSVTFSIENVYQTGWSCFFGTMTSNESMQDDVSKMVSVYGVWSSGYHVQCGKKSGSGGKRRWNICDDVTLTFDCDNKQLRIENKRINWCQVFNIDLHSCPFP
;
A
#
# COMPACT_ATOMS: atom_id res chain seq x y z
N MET A 1 -29.70 -10.54 -5.50
CA MET A 1 -28.27 -10.88 -5.32
C MET A 1 -28.01 -10.99 -3.82
N PRO A 2 -27.32 -12.02 -3.31
CA PRO A 2 -27.08 -12.15 -1.88
C PRO A 2 -26.02 -11.12 -1.44
N THR A 3 -26.37 -10.33 -0.43
CA THR A 3 -25.45 -9.38 0.21
C THR A 3 -24.49 -10.16 1.09
N VAL A 4 -23.23 -10.26 0.69
CA VAL A 4 -22.17 -10.83 1.52
C VAL A 4 -21.69 -9.74 2.48
N PHE A 5 -21.89 -9.94 3.77
CA PHE A 5 -21.33 -9.07 4.81
C PHE A 5 -19.91 -9.55 5.12
N TYR A 6 -18.92 -8.70 4.86
CA TYR A 6 -17.54 -8.92 5.26
C TYR A 6 -17.31 -8.22 6.61
N GLU A 7 -17.12 -8.99 7.69
CA GLU A 7 -16.97 -8.47 9.06
C GLU A 7 -15.72 -7.59 9.31
N ASN A 8 -14.90 -7.32 8.30
CA ASN A 8 -13.70 -6.47 8.40
C ASN A 8 -13.50 -5.56 7.16
N LEU A 9 -14.59 -5.21 6.48
CA LEU A 9 -14.53 -4.41 5.26
C LEU A 9 -14.20 -2.96 5.58
N VAL A 10 -12.96 -2.55 5.29
CA VAL A 10 -12.48 -1.18 5.54
C VAL A 10 -12.96 -0.20 4.46
N ALA A 11 -13.16 -0.65 3.22
CA ALA A 11 -13.71 0.15 2.13
C ALA A 11 -14.18 -0.74 0.96
N ILE A 12 -15.25 -0.33 0.28
CA ILE A 12 -15.57 -0.73 -1.11
C ILE A 12 -15.53 0.55 -1.94
N ASN A 13 -14.78 0.52 -3.04
CA ASN A 13 -14.79 1.59 -4.03
C ASN A 13 -15.19 0.97 -5.38
N ASP A 14 -16.19 1.55 -6.05
CA ASP A 14 -16.51 1.19 -7.44
C ASP A 14 -15.39 1.75 -8.33
N ILE A 15 -14.54 0.84 -8.83
CA ILE A 15 -13.34 1.18 -9.59
C ILE A 15 -13.72 1.44 -11.05
N ASP A 16 -14.19 2.65 -11.35
CA ASP A 16 -14.36 3.12 -12.74
C ASP A 16 -13.22 4.10 -13.16
N SER A 17 -12.41 4.57 -12.19
CA SER A 17 -11.26 5.48 -12.37
C SER A 17 -10.07 5.11 -11.46
N ARG A 18 -9.00 5.93 -11.46
CA ARG A 18 -7.98 5.87 -10.40
C ARG A 18 -8.70 6.08 -9.06
N SER A 19 -8.54 5.15 -8.12
CA SER A 19 -9.13 5.22 -6.79
C SER A 19 -8.03 5.05 -5.73
N CYS A 20 -8.16 5.79 -4.64
CA CYS A 20 -7.23 5.74 -3.52
C CYS A 20 -8.01 5.48 -2.23
N ILE A 21 -7.47 4.62 -1.37
CA ILE A 21 -8.04 4.29 -0.06
C ILE A 21 -6.93 4.47 0.97
N SER A 22 -7.22 5.21 2.04
CA SER A 22 -6.37 5.31 3.23
C SER A 22 -7.09 4.79 4.45
N GLY A 23 -6.34 4.20 5.38
CA GLY A 23 -6.85 3.93 6.72
C GLY A 23 -7.18 5.22 7.47
N ALA A 24 -8.10 5.14 8.43
CA ALA A 24 -8.48 6.27 9.29
C ALA A 24 -7.60 6.39 10.55
N ASN A 25 -6.78 5.38 10.84
CA ASN A 25 -5.97 5.32 12.05
C ASN A 25 -4.60 5.96 11.83
N SER A 26 -4.17 6.74 12.82
CA SER A 26 -2.78 7.15 13.02
C SER A 26 -2.05 6.14 13.90
N TYR A 27 -0.79 5.84 13.58
CA TYR A 27 0.01 4.83 14.26
C TYR A 27 1.32 5.44 14.75
N SER A 28 1.40 5.70 16.05
CA SER A 28 2.55 6.39 16.67
C SER A 28 3.50 5.48 17.47
N ASN A 29 3.11 4.23 17.75
CA ASN A 29 3.92 3.27 18.50
C ASN A 29 3.52 1.82 18.18
N GLY A 30 4.38 0.88 18.55
CA GLY A 30 4.12 -0.55 18.41
C GLY A 30 4.17 -1.06 16.98
N ARG A 31 3.63 -2.26 16.79
CA ARG A 31 3.64 -2.97 15.51
C ARG A 31 2.22 -3.32 15.08
N HIS A 32 1.83 -2.82 13.91
CA HIS A 32 0.49 -2.96 13.34
C HIS A 32 0.56 -3.69 12.01
N SER A 33 -0.49 -4.42 11.64
CA SER A 33 -0.53 -5.09 10.34
C SER A 33 -1.92 -5.07 9.73
N VAL A 34 -1.95 -4.89 8.41
CA VAL A 34 -3.14 -4.97 7.58
C VAL A 34 -2.84 -5.88 6.41
N THR A 35 -3.76 -6.78 6.10
CA THR A 35 -3.66 -7.68 4.95
C THR A 35 -4.75 -7.34 3.95
N PHE A 36 -4.34 -7.20 2.69
CA PHE A 36 -5.22 -6.98 1.56
C PHE A 36 -5.25 -8.25 0.69
N SER A 37 -6.44 -8.78 0.45
CA SER A 37 -6.64 -9.90 -0.47
C SER A 37 -7.06 -9.37 -1.83
N ILE A 38 -6.36 -9.78 -2.89
CA ILE A 38 -6.67 -9.35 -4.25
C ILE A 38 -7.69 -10.32 -4.84
N GLU A 39 -8.98 -9.98 -4.75
CA GLU A 39 -10.06 -10.86 -5.19
C GLU A 39 -10.24 -10.86 -6.72
N ASN A 40 -10.06 -9.71 -7.37
CA ASN A 40 -10.23 -9.59 -8.82
C ASN A 40 -9.40 -8.45 -9.42
N VAL A 41 -9.00 -8.59 -10.69
CA VAL A 41 -8.38 -7.53 -11.50
C VAL A 41 -9.07 -7.52 -12.85
N TYR A 42 -10.14 -6.72 -12.96
CA TYR A 42 -11.07 -6.74 -14.09
C TYR A 42 -10.49 -6.26 -15.43
N GLN A 43 -9.34 -5.57 -15.45
CA GLN A 43 -8.81 -4.93 -16.65
C GLN A 43 -7.33 -5.25 -16.93
N THR A 44 -7.03 -5.45 -18.21
CA THR A 44 -5.68 -5.45 -18.76
C THR A 44 -5.02 -4.10 -18.46
N GLY A 45 -3.89 -4.12 -17.76
CA GLY A 45 -3.18 -2.90 -17.34
C GLY A 45 -3.45 -2.43 -15.91
N TRP A 46 -4.20 -3.19 -15.10
CA TRP A 46 -4.39 -2.87 -13.68
C TRP A 46 -3.06 -2.72 -12.95
N SER A 47 -2.90 -1.56 -12.30
CA SER A 47 -1.75 -1.22 -11.47
C SER A 47 -2.25 -0.68 -10.15
N CYS A 48 -1.80 -1.28 -9.04
CA CYS A 48 -2.10 -0.81 -7.70
C CYS A 48 -0.81 -0.46 -6.95
N PHE A 49 -0.95 0.42 -5.98
CA PHE A 49 0.10 0.83 -5.08
C PHE A 49 -0.26 0.40 -3.66
N PHE A 50 0.68 -0.21 -2.96
CA PHE A 50 0.59 -0.50 -1.54
C PHE A 50 1.67 0.28 -0.80
N GLY A 51 1.29 0.98 0.26
CA GLY A 51 2.22 1.84 0.97
C GLY A 51 1.65 2.54 2.18
N THR A 52 2.42 3.50 2.66
CA THR A 52 2.04 4.44 3.71
C THR A 52 2.23 5.87 3.25
N MET A 53 1.45 6.76 3.82
CA MET A 53 1.58 8.21 3.69
C MET A 53 1.54 8.83 5.09
N THR A 54 2.01 10.06 5.21
CA THR A 54 1.91 10.82 6.47
C THR A 54 0.49 11.35 6.65
N SER A 55 0.09 11.60 7.90
CA SER A 55 -1.22 12.16 8.23
C SER A 55 -1.43 13.59 7.75
N ASN A 56 -0.34 14.31 7.44
CA ASN A 56 -0.39 15.68 6.92
C ASN A 56 -0.44 15.76 5.39
N GLU A 57 -0.22 14.64 4.69
CA GLU A 57 -0.32 14.57 3.24
C GLU A 57 -1.79 14.30 2.85
N SER A 58 -2.36 15.14 2.00
CA SER A 58 -3.67 14.85 1.41
C SER A 58 -3.56 13.76 0.35
N MET A 59 -4.45 12.78 0.39
CA MET A 59 -4.52 11.74 -0.64
C MET A 59 -4.71 12.38 -2.02
N GLN A 60 -3.89 11.98 -2.99
CA GLN A 60 -4.01 12.41 -4.38
C GLN A 60 -4.19 11.19 -5.29
N ASP A 61 -4.94 11.36 -6.38
CA ASP A 61 -5.16 10.32 -7.40
C ASP A 61 -3.87 9.87 -8.12
N ASP A 62 -2.78 10.61 -7.91
CA ASP A 62 -1.47 10.33 -8.48
C ASP A 62 -0.40 10.32 -7.37
N VAL A 63 0.00 9.11 -6.96
CA VAL A 63 1.05 8.89 -5.96
C VAL A 63 2.36 9.58 -6.35
N SER A 64 2.62 9.82 -7.64
CA SER A 64 3.84 10.53 -8.08
C SER A 64 3.87 12.01 -7.68
N LYS A 65 2.72 12.58 -7.31
CA LYS A 65 2.60 13.95 -6.82
C LYS A 65 2.72 14.04 -5.29
N MET A 66 2.67 12.90 -4.60
CA MET A 66 2.75 12.86 -3.15
C MET A 66 4.21 12.84 -2.71
N VAL A 67 4.58 13.70 -1.77
CA VAL A 67 5.98 13.88 -1.36
C VAL A 67 6.38 13.02 -0.15
N SER A 68 5.41 12.66 0.68
CA SER A 68 5.65 11.89 1.90
C SER A 68 4.95 10.54 1.85
N VAL A 69 5.34 9.74 0.84
CA VAL A 69 4.83 8.40 0.59
C VAL A 69 5.97 7.39 0.47
N TYR A 70 5.72 6.20 1.03
CA TYR A 70 6.57 5.01 0.89
C TYR A 70 5.73 3.84 0.42
N GLY A 71 6.26 3.04 -0.50
CA GLY A 71 5.58 1.81 -0.90
C GLY A 71 6.04 1.25 -2.23
N VAL A 72 5.21 0.38 -2.79
CA VAL A 72 5.50 -0.35 -4.02
C VAL A 72 4.29 -0.40 -4.93
N TRP A 73 4.55 -0.17 -6.21
CA TRP A 73 3.62 -0.43 -7.31
C TRP A 73 3.63 -1.90 -7.71
N SER A 74 2.51 -2.39 -8.26
CA SER A 74 2.40 -3.76 -8.77
C SER A 74 3.45 -4.14 -9.81
N SER A 75 3.95 -3.18 -10.58
CA SER A 75 5.04 -3.38 -11.54
C SER A 75 6.42 -3.47 -10.89
N GLY A 76 6.51 -3.36 -9.56
CA GLY A 76 7.75 -3.44 -8.78
C GLY A 76 8.51 -2.13 -8.64
N TYR A 77 7.96 -0.98 -9.08
CA TYR A 77 8.58 0.31 -8.76
C TYR A 77 8.40 0.64 -7.29
N HIS A 78 9.48 1.08 -6.65
CA HIS A 78 9.47 1.52 -5.27
C HIS A 78 9.23 3.03 -5.24
N VAL A 79 8.55 3.52 -4.21
CA VAL A 79 8.40 4.94 -3.92
C VAL A 79 8.97 5.15 -2.52
N GLN A 80 9.90 6.09 -2.39
CA GLN A 80 10.51 6.46 -1.12
C GLN A 80 10.57 7.99 -1.02
N CYS A 81 9.88 8.58 -0.04
CA CYS A 81 9.67 10.03 0.04
C CYS A 81 9.17 10.61 -1.29
N GLY A 82 8.15 9.99 -1.89
CA GLY A 82 7.57 10.42 -3.17
C GLY A 82 8.46 10.16 -4.40
N LYS A 83 9.72 9.77 -4.21
CA LYS A 83 10.65 9.51 -5.31
C LYS A 83 10.51 8.07 -5.78
N LYS A 84 10.13 7.92 -7.04
CA LYS A 84 10.07 6.62 -7.72
C LYS A 84 11.48 6.11 -8.01
N SER A 85 11.77 4.87 -7.63
CA SER A 85 13.03 4.18 -7.88
C SER A 85 12.82 2.73 -8.33
N GLY A 86 13.88 2.13 -8.88
CA GLY A 86 13.88 0.78 -9.45
C GLY A 86 13.58 0.75 -10.95
N SER A 87 13.99 -0.34 -11.59
CA SER A 87 13.52 -0.70 -12.93
C SER A 87 12.24 -1.51 -12.79
N GLY A 88 11.17 -1.08 -13.44
CA GLY A 88 9.93 -1.85 -13.51
C GLY A 88 10.24 -3.27 -13.97
N GLY A 89 9.62 -4.26 -13.34
CA GLY A 89 9.98 -5.65 -13.51
C GLY A 89 8.77 -6.58 -13.51
N LYS A 90 8.94 -7.77 -12.93
CA LYS A 90 7.86 -8.74 -12.77
C LYS A 90 6.78 -8.18 -11.85
N ARG A 91 5.53 -8.43 -12.23
CA ARG A 91 4.35 -8.11 -11.42
C ARG A 91 4.49 -8.75 -10.03
N ARG A 92 4.29 -7.96 -8.98
CA ARG A 92 4.48 -8.37 -7.58
C ARG A 92 3.25 -9.03 -6.96
N TRP A 93 2.09 -8.85 -7.57
CA TRP A 93 0.82 -9.37 -7.06
C TRP A 93 -0.12 -9.80 -8.18
N ASN A 94 -0.79 -10.92 -7.97
CA ASN A 94 -1.83 -11.48 -8.82
C ASN A 94 -3.16 -11.63 -8.05
N ILE A 95 -4.20 -12.05 -8.76
CA ILE A 95 -5.46 -12.49 -8.13
C ILE A 95 -5.14 -13.63 -7.14
N CYS A 96 -5.88 -13.65 -6.02
CA CYS A 96 -5.71 -14.55 -4.89
C CYS A 96 -4.42 -14.34 -4.08
N ASP A 97 -3.70 -13.23 -4.29
CA ASP A 97 -2.58 -12.88 -3.43
C ASP A 97 -3.07 -12.13 -2.19
N ASP A 98 -2.50 -12.50 -1.06
CA ASP A 98 -2.53 -11.70 0.16
C ASP A 98 -1.28 -10.82 0.22
N VAL A 99 -1.50 -9.51 0.29
CA VAL A 99 -0.46 -8.50 0.49
C VAL A 99 -0.58 -7.95 1.90
N THR A 100 0.43 -8.20 2.73
CA THR A 100 0.45 -7.72 4.11
C THR A 100 1.36 -6.51 4.25
N LEU A 101 0.82 -5.43 4.79
CA LEU A 101 1.58 -4.27 5.24
C LEU A 101 1.77 -4.38 6.74
N THR A 102 3.00 -4.30 7.19
CA THR A 102 3.37 -4.22 8.61
C THR A 102 4.03 -2.89 8.88
N PHE A 103 3.42 -2.11 9.77
CA PHE A 103 3.94 -0.86 10.28
C PHE A 103 4.62 -1.16 11.61
N ASP A 104 5.93 -1.01 11.68
CA ASP A 104 6.71 -1.11 12.90
C ASP A 104 7.14 0.31 13.28
N CYS A 105 6.30 0.98 14.08
CA CYS A 105 6.49 2.38 14.46
C CYS A 105 7.70 2.54 15.38
N ASP A 106 8.00 1.53 16.19
CA ASP A 106 9.13 1.53 17.12
C ASP A 106 10.46 1.50 16.36
N ASN A 107 10.56 0.64 15.34
CA ASN A 107 11.75 0.54 14.49
C ASN A 107 11.72 1.47 13.27
N LYS A 108 10.64 2.24 13.11
CA LYS A 108 10.42 3.15 11.97
C LYS A 108 10.47 2.43 10.62
N GLN A 109 9.76 1.31 10.51
CA GLN A 109 9.76 0.50 9.30
C GLN A 109 8.35 0.27 8.74
N LEU A 110 8.26 0.30 7.41
CA LEU A 110 7.17 -0.31 6.68
C LEU A 110 7.69 -1.58 6.00
N ARG A 111 7.05 -2.71 6.26
CA ARG A 111 7.28 -3.97 5.54
C ARG A 111 6.07 -4.29 4.69
N ILE A 112 6.31 -4.66 3.43
CA ILE A 112 5.29 -5.14 2.49
C ILE A 112 5.67 -6.56 2.10
N GLU A 113 4.75 -7.50 2.28
CA GLU A 113 4.99 -8.92 2.03
C GLU A 113 3.91 -9.50 1.11
N ASN A 114 4.35 -10.37 0.19
CA ASN A 114 3.49 -11.31 -0.53
C ASN A 114 4.04 -12.73 -0.31
N LYS A 115 3.32 -13.51 0.49
CA LYS A 115 3.75 -14.84 0.92
C LYS A 115 3.82 -15.84 -0.22
N ARG A 116 2.89 -15.79 -1.19
CA ARG A 116 2.81 -16.78 -2.28
C ARG A 116 4.08 -16.78 -3.12
N ILE A 117 4.64 -15.60 -3.40
CA ILE A 117 5.85 -15.46 -4.22
C ILE A 117 7.12 -15.30 -3.38
N ASN A 118 7.04 -15.50 -2.06
CA ASN A 118 8.13 -15.28 -1.11
C ASN A 118 8.84 -13.93 -1.32
N TRP A 119 8.05 -12.87 -1.48
CA TRP A 119 8.56 -11.53 -1.72
C TRP A 119 8.31 -10.65 -0.51
N CYS A 120 9.32 -9.89 -0.12
CA CYS A 120 9.29 -8.98 1.00
C CYS A 120 10.11 -7.74 0.67
N GLN A 121 9.55 -6.57 0.92
CA GLN A 121 10.25 -5.29 0.83
C GLN A 121 10.15 -4.57 2.17
N VAL A 122 11.28 -4.05 2.65
CA VAL A 122 11.34 -3.24 3.87
C VAL A 122 11.78 -1.83 3.50
N PHE A 123 11.08 -0.84 4.05
CA PHE A 123 11.38 0.57 3.96
C PHE A 123 11.73 1.08 5.34
N ASN A 124 12.91 1.69 5.47
CA ASN A 124 13.23 2.50 6.65
C ASN A 124 12.63 3.88 6.45
N ILE A 125 11.65 4.23 7.29
CA ILE A 125 10.91 5.47 7.18
C ILE A 125 11.71 6.57 7.89
N ASP A 126 12.03 7.61 7.12
CA ASP A 126 12.65 8.80 7.64
C ASP A 126 11.56 9.74 8.13
N LEU A 127 11.40 9.77 9.45
CA LEU A 127 10.46 10.64 10.15
C LEU A 127 10.68 12.13 9.90
N HIS A 128 11.89 12.56 9.55
CA HIS A 128 12.16 13.97 9.27
C HIS A 128 11.69 14.37 7.87
N SER A 129 11.76 13.44 6.91
CA SER A 129 11.24 13.63 5.54
C SER A 129 9.76 13.23 5.40
N CYS A 130 9.26 12.40 6.31
CA CYS A 130 7.94 11.76 6.23
C CYS A 130 7.51 11.29 7.64
N PRO A 131 6.94 12.18 8.47
CA PRO A 131 6.50 11.81 9.81
C PRO A 131 5.45 10.70 9.78
N PHE A 132 5.58 9.66 10.60
CA PHE A 132 4.60 8.57 10.70
C PHE A 132 3.21 9.15 10.99
N PRO A 133 2.14 8.58 10.40
CA PRO A 133 0.78 9.07 10.57
C PRO A 133 0.33 9.14 12.02
#